data_AF-A0A8D0HIY7-F1
#
_entry.id   AF-A0A8D0HIY7-F1
#
_cell.length_a   1.000
_cell.length_b   1.000
_cell.length_c   1.000
_cell.angle_alpha   90.00
_cell.angle_beta   90.00
_cell.angle_gamma   90.00
#
_symmetry.space_group_name_H-M   'P 1'
#
loop_
_entity.id
_entity.type
_entity.pdbx_description
1 polymer ?
#
loop_
_entity_poly.entity_id
_entity_poly.type
_entity_poly.pdbx_seq_one_letter_code
_entity_poly.pdbx_strand_id
1 'polypeptide(L)'
;MALHTPLPPNVRKGLTNFSGSLFINNKTGDCAAAQTYHPGHEVLSSLPLQMLLYFNVFYFPFWCLSEGLMLELKYSLLLLYYKFLLVAAFLTLTLAEGLRLYLGYIGNLQEKVPELAGFLLLSFLIQLPTLLFILTDEHIIRLPLETAVHIIYLMFLLSEIAAAFFALKAMTKHLTRQFYLRQFEGPDGL
;
A
#
# COMPACT_ATOMS: atom_id res chain seq x y z
N MET A 1 -34.43 -14.30 -57.56
CA MET A 1 -33.66 -13.05 -57.71
C MET A 1 -33.91 -12.20 -56.47
N ALA A 2 -33.07 -12.35 -55.43
CA ALA A 2 -33.31 -11.74 -54.12
C ALA A 2 -32.61 -10.38 -54.03
N LEU A 3 -33.40 -9.34 -53.79
CA LEU A 3 -32.99 -7.94 -53.72
C LEU A 3 -32.33 -7.66 -52.36
N HIS A 4 -31.01 -7.59 -52.30
CA HIS A 4 -30.30 -7.08 -51.12
C HIS A 4 -30.50 -5.56 -51.04
N THR A 5 -31.48 -5.11 -50.25
CA THR A 5 -31.60 -3.70 -49.87
C THR A 5 -30.50 -3.36 -48.86
N PRO A 6 -29.56 -2.44 -49.16
CA PRO A 6 -28.54 -2.05 -48.20
C PRO A 6 -29.18 -1.28 -47.04
N LEU A 7 -28.87 -1.69 -45.81
CA LEU A 7 -29.34 -1.05 -44.59
C LEU A 7 -28.87 0.43 -44.53
N PRO A 8 -29.71 1.35 -44.02
CA PRO A 8 -29.39 2.77 -43.94
C PRO A 8 -28.14 3.01 -43.08
N PRO A 9 -27.30 4.00 -43.45
CA PRO A 9 -25.96 4.21 -42.87
C PRO A 9 -25.98 4.47 -41.35
N ASN A 10 -27.09 5.01 -40.85
CA ASN A 10 -27.29 5.35 -39.45
C ASN A 10 -27.45 4.09 -38.59
N VAL A 11 -28.17 3.10 -39.12
CA VAL A 11 -28.37 1.79 -38.47
C VAL A 11 -27.08 0.98 -38.53
N ARG A 12 -26.34 1.07 -39.64
CA ARG A 12 -25.02 0.42 -39.76
C ARG A 12 -24.04 0.93 -38.71
N LYS A 13 -23.93 2.24 -38.51
CA LYS A 13 -23.06 2.84 -37.48
C LYS A 13 -23.48 2.44 -36.06
N GLY A 14 -24.78 2.39 -35.78
CA GLY A 14 -25.29 1.93 -34.49
C GLY A 14 -24.93 0.47 -34.22
N LEU A 15 -25.13 -0.41 -35.20
CA LEU A 15 -24.82 -1.83 -35.08
C LEU A 15 -23.32 -2.10 -34.96
N THR A 16 -22.47 -1.35 -35.67
CA THR A 16 -21.01 -1.49 -35.55
C THR A 16 -20.48 -1.03 -34.19
N ASN A 17 -21.06 0.03 -33.62
CA ASN A 17 -20.67 0.49 -32.29
C ASN A 17 -21.15 -0.49 -31.20
N PHE A 18 -22.35 -1.04 -31.35
CA PHE A 18 -22.90 -2.03 -30.43
C PHE A 18 -22.18 -3.38 -30.52
N SER A 19 -21.85 -3.84 -31.72
CA SER A 19 -21.03 -5.04 -31.95
C SER A 19 -19.61 -4.84 -31.43
N GLY A 20 -19.00 -3.67 -31.66
CA GLY A 20 -17.68 -3.32 -31.13
C GLY A 20 -17.61 -3.42 -29.61
N SER A 21 -18.63 -2.95 -28.89
CA SER A 21 -18.70 -3.00 -27.43
C SER A 21 -18.81 -4.42 -26.84
N LEU A 22 -19.34 -5.39 -27.59
CA LEU A 22 -19.51 -6.76 -27.13
C LEU A 22 -18.34 -7.69 -27.50
N PHE A 23 -17.50 -7.28 -28.45
CA PHE A 23 -16.34 -8.04 -28.91
C PHE A 23 -14.98 -7.41 -28.53
N ILE A 24 -14.92 -6.47 -27.56
CA ILE A 24 -13.65 -6.03 -26.95
C ILE A 24 -13.15 -7.10 -25.97
N ASN A 25 -12.82 -8.27 -26.48
CA ASN A 25 -11.72 -9.00 -25.88
C ASN A 25 -11.07 -9.89 -26.93
N ASN A 26 -9.76 -9.70 -27.10
CA ASN A 26 -8.84 -10.48 -27.91
C ASN A 26 -8.73 -10.11 -29.40
N LYS A 27 -8.00 -9.03 -29.70
CA LYS A 27 -7.13 -9.03 -30.90
C LYS A 27 -5.93 -8.09 -30.75
N THR A 28 -4.77 -8.72 -30.65
CA THR A 28 -3.41 -8.18 -30.74
C THR A 28 -3.19 -7.46 -32.09
N GLY A 29 -2.36 -6.40 -32.08
CA GLY A 29 -1.59 -5.99 -33.26
C GLY A 29 -1.95 -4.64 -33.88
N ASP A 30 -1.13 -3.66 -33.53
CA ASP A 30 -0.52 -2.64 -34.37
C ASP A 30 -1.31 -1.39 -34.83
N CYS A 31 -0.83 -0.28 -34.25
CA CYS A 31 -0.48 1.01 -34.85
C CYS A 31 -1.54 1.88 -35.54
N ALA A 32 -1.65 3.08 -34.96
CA ALA A 32 -1.97 4.37 -35.58
C ALA A 32 -3.44 4.66 -35.91
N ALA A 33 -4.17 5.17 -34.91
CA ALA A 33 -5.06 6.32 -35.10
C ALA A 33 -5.44 6.92 -33.74
N ALA A 34 -4.83 8.06 -33.42
CA ALA A 34 -5.37 9.15 -32.61
C ALA A 34 -6.46 8.77 -31.58
N GLN A 35 -6.08 8.08 -30.51
CA GLN A 35 -6.81 8.18 -29.26
C GLN A 35 -6.29 9.43 -28.56
N THR A 36 -7.08 10.50 -28.61
CA THR A 36 -7.04 11.58 -27.63
C THR A 36 -7.28 10.93 -26.27
N TYR A 37 -6.20 10.46 -25.66
CA TYR A 37 -6.17 9.99 -24.29
C TYR A 37 -6.50 11.22 -23.45
N HIS A 38 -7.76 11.34 -23.04
CA HIS A 38 -8.08 12.16 -21.87
C HIS A 38 -7.33 11.47 -20.73
N PRO A 39 -6.29 12.08 -20.11
CA PRO A 39 -5.65 11.49 -18.96
C PRO A 39 -6.63 11.70 -17.81
N GLY A 40 -7.66 10.86 -17.73
CA GLY A 40 -8.30 10.61 -16.46
C GLY A 40 -7.18 10.16 -15.54
N HIS A 41 -6.97 10.90 -14.45
CA HIS A 41 -6.09 10.48 -13.37
C HIS A 41 -6.50 9.06 -12.97
N GLU A 42 -5.85 8.04 -13.53
CA GLU A 42 -5.91 6.69 -12.98
C GLU A 42 -5.22 6.81 -11.63
N VAL A 43 -6.04 6.96 -10.59
CA VAL A 43 -5.59 6.92 -9.19
C VAL A 43 -4.89 5.57 -9.00
N LEU A 44 -3.58 5.60 -9.04
CA LEU A 44 -2.67 4.47 -9.01
C LEU A 44 -2.39 4.01 -7.57
N SER A 45 -3.21 4.46 -6.63
CA SER A 45 -3.15 4.05 -5.23
C SER A 45 -3.37 2.54 -5.12
N SER A 46 -2.52 1.87 -4.37
CA SER A 46 -2.65 0.43 -4.18
C SER A 46 -3.77 0.13 -3.18
N LEU A 47 -4.89 -0.40 -3.69
CA LEU A 47 -6.05 -0.80 -2.88
C LEU A 47 -5.69 -1.79 -1.75
N PRO A 48 -4.83 -2.82 -1.96
CA PRO A 48 -4.49 -3.77 -0.91
C PRO A 48 -3.77 -3.12 0.28
N LEU A 49 -2.85 -2.18 0.02
CA LEU A 49 -2.13 -1.48 1.07
C LEU A 49 -3.07 -0.57 1.88
N GLN A 50 -3.97 0.15 1.20
CA GLN A 50 -5.00 0.96 1.85
C GLN A 50 -5.89 0.13 2.79
N MET A 51 -6.29 -1.08 2.35
CA MET A 51 -7.10 -1.97 3.18
C MET A 51 -6.35 -2.47 4.41
N LEU A 52 -5.07 -2.85 4.27
CA LEU A 52 -4.24 -3.29 5.39
C LEU A 52 -4.04 -2.16 6.41
N LEU A 53 -3.68 -0.95 5.94
CA LEU A 53 -3.53 0.22 6.80
C LEU A 53 -4.82 0.56 7.53
N TYR A 54 -5.98 0.45 6.87
CA TYR A 54 -7.28 0.67 7.48
C TYR A 54 -7.48 -0.28 8.67
N PHE A 55 -7.31 -1.58 8.47
CA PHE A 55 -7.46 -2.54 9.56
C PHE A 55 -6.45 -2.32 10.68
N ASN A 56 -5.21 -1.95 10.34
CA ASN A 56 -4.18 -1.69 11.32
C ASN A 56 -4.48 -0.45 12.17
N VAL A 57 -5.07 0.60 11.61
CA VAL A 57 -5.57 1.77 12.39
C VAL A 57 -6.58 1.36 13.46
N PHE A 58 -7.47 0.40 13.17
CA PHE A 58 -8.40 -0.13 14.19
C PHE A 58 -7.71 -1.04 15.18
N TYR A 59 -6.75 -1.84 14.74
CA TYR A 59 -6.00 -2.76 15.61
C TYR A 59 -5.09 -2.03 16.60
N PHE A 60 -4.45 -0.94 16.17
CA PHE A 60 -3.48 -0.17 16.93
C PHE A 60 -3.93 0.27 18.34
N PRO A 61 -5.13 0.86 18.56
CA PRO A 61 -5.58 1.21 19.91
C PRO A 61 -5.77 -0.02 20.80
N PHE A 62 -6.21 -1.16 20.26
CA PHE A 62 -6.33 -2.40 21.03
C PHE A 62 -4.95 -2.97 21.38
N TRP A 63 -4.01 -2.93 20.43
CA TRP A 63 -2.61 -3.29 20.67
C TRP A 63 -2.03 -2.44 21.81
N CYS A 64 -2.15 -1.11 21.72
CA CYS A 64 -1.64 -0.17 22.71
C CYS A 64 -2.24 -0.40 24.11
N LEU A 65 -3.56 -0.60 24.19
CA LEU A 65 -4.23 -0.91 25.45
C LEU A 65 -3.75 -2.24 26.04
N SER A 66 -3.70 -3.30 25.22
CA SER A 66 -3.26 -4.61 25.68
C SER A 66 -1.83 -4.56 26.20
N GLU A 67 -0.90 -3.96 25.44
CA GLU A 67 0.51 -3.85 25.80
C GLU A 67 0.70 -2.99 27.06
N GLY A 68 -0.02 -1.87 27.18
CA GLY A 68 -0.02 -1.06 28.39
C GLY A 68 -0.45 -1.83 29.63
N LEU A 69 -1.56 -2.59 29.53
CA LEU A 69 -2.05 -3.43 30.64
C LEU A 69 -1.07 -4.54 31.01
N MET A 70 -0.49 -5.23 30.01
CA MET A 70 0.46 -6.30 30.26
C MET A 70 1.77 -5.78 30.86
N LEU A 71 2.23 -4.60 30.41
CA LEU A 71 3.37 -3.91 30.97
C LEU A 71 3.13 -3.54 32.43
N GLU A 72 1.95 -3.02 32.78
CA GLU A 72 1.56 -2.68 34.16
C GLU A 72 1.57 -3.92 35.06
N LEU A 73 0.98 -5.03 34.60
CA LEU A 73 0.91 -6.29 35.35
C LEU A 73 2.29 -6.85 35.71
N LYS A 74 3.27 -6.74 34.80
CA LYS A 74 4.63 -7.22 35.03
C LYS A 74 5.56 -6.16 35.64
N TYR A 75 5.16 -4.88 35.68
CA TYR A 75 6.04 -3.77 36.04
C TYR A 75 6.71 -3.90 37.40
N SER A 76 6.02 -4.48 38.39
CA SER A 76 6.56 -4.69 39.74
C SER A 76 7.55 -5.85 39.83
N LEU A 77 7.43 -6.87 38.95
CA LEU A 77 8.27 -8.07 38.94
C LEU A 77 9.59 -7.86 38.15
N LEU A 78 9.67 -6.85 37.29
CA LEU A 78 10.81 -6.66 36.40
C LEU A 78 12.01 -5.99 37.10
N LEU A 79 13.23 -6.33 36.64
CA LEU A 79 14.45 -5.62 36.98
C LEU A 79 14.42 -4.19 36.39
N LEU A 80 15.06 -3.25 37.09
CA LEU A 80 15.05 -1.82 36.76
C LEU A 80 15.41 -1.53 35.29
N TYR A 81 16.45 -2.19 34.76
CA TYR A 81 16.89 -1.97 33.37
C TYR A 81 15.84 -2.43 32.34
N TYR A 82 15.16 -3.57 32.58
CA TYR A 82 14.08 -4.04 31.71
C TYR A 82 12.86 -3.13 31.76
N LYS A 83 12.57 -2.50 32.90
CA LYS A 83 11.47 -1.52 32.99
C LYS A 83 11.69 -0.37 32.02
N PHE A 84 12.89 0.23 32.04
CA PHE A 84 13.23 1.32 31.12
C PHE A 84 13.21 0.85 29.66
N LEU A 85 13.75 -0.34 29.39
CA LEU A 85 13.81 -0.90 28.05
C LEU A 85 12.42 -1.14 27.43
N LEU A 86 11.52 -1.77 28.18
CA LEU A 86 10.15 -2.06 27.72
C LEU A 86 9.30 -0.79 27.59
N VAL A 87 9.41 0.16 28.52
CA VAL A 87 8.73 1.47 28.41
C VAL A 87 9.23 2.22 27.18
N ALA A 88 10.55 2.22 26.93
CA ALA A 88 11.14 2.83 25.74
C ALA A 88 10.68 2.13 24.46
N ALA A 89 10.62 0.79 24.46
CA ALA A 89 10.14 0.02 23.31
C ALA A 89 8.65 0.29 23.03
N PHE A 90 7.80 0.32 24.07
CA PHE A 90 6.38 0.67 23.96
C PHE A 90 6.19 2.07 23.36
N LEU A 91 6.90 3.08 23.87
CA LEU A 91 6.82 4.44 23.36
C LEU A 91 7.34 4.52 21.92
N THR A 92 8.46 3.86 21.63
CA THR A 92 9.07 3.83 20.28
C THR A 92 8.11 3.19 19.28
N LEU A 93 7.52 2.04 19.59
CA LEU A 93 6.55 1.37 18.72
C LEU A 93 5.29 2.21 18.52
N THR A 94 4.76 2.82 19.58
CA THR A 94 3.56 3.66 19.51
C THR A 94 3.78 4.89 18.62
N LEU A 95 4.88 5.62 18.83
CA LEU A 95 5.21 6.80 18.03
C LEU A 95 5.55 6.42 16.58
N ALA A 96 6.36 5.38 16.40
CA ALA A 96 6.74 4.91 15.07
C ALA A 96 5.52 4.41 14.29
N GLU A 97 4.58 3.70 14.91
CA GLU A 97 3.36 3.22 14.24
C GLU A 97 2.44 4.37 13.86
N GLY A 98 2.25 5.37 14.73
CA GLY A 98 1.49 6.57 14.39
C GLY A 98 2.06 7.28 13.15
N LEU A 99 3.37 7.51 13.13
CA LEU A 99 4.04 8.14 11.98
C LEU A 99 3.98 7.25 10.74
N ARG A 100 4.16 5.94 10.92
CA ARG A 100 4.14 4.97 9.83
C ARG A 100 2.75 4.92 9.18
N LEU A 101 1.68 4.73 9.93
CA LEU A 101 0.32 4.71 9.42
C LEU A 101 -0.01 6.02 8.66
N TYR A 102 0.44 7.17 9.20
CA TYR A 102 0.30 8.46 8.52
C TYR A 102 1.01 8.50 7.16
N LEU A 103 2.30 8.13 7.13
CA LEU A 103 3.09 8.11 5.90
C LEU A 103 2.57 7.09 4.88
N GLY A 104 2.13 5.92 5.33
CA GLY A 104 1.54 4.89 4.47
C GLY A 104 0.24 5.36 3.82
N TYR A 105 -0.62 6.01 4.59
CA TYR A 105 -1.91 6.51 4.10
C TYR A 105 -1.71 7.62 3.07
N ILE A 106 -0.91 8.65 3.41
CA ILE A 106 -0.62 9.77 2.51
C ILE A 106 0.21 9.33 1.31
N GLY A 107 1.27 8.56 1.51
CA GLY A 107 2.17 8.11 0.46
C GLY A 107 1.44 7.28 -0.60
N ASN A 108 0.51 6.42 -0.18
CA ASN A 108 -0.27 5.61 -1.12
C ASN A 108 -1.36 6.42 -1.85
N LEU A 109 -2.06 7.34 -1.17
CA LEU A 109 -3.13 8.14 -1.79
C LEU A 109 -2.60 9.23 -2.72
N GLN A 110 -1.51 9.88 -2.32
CA GLN A 110 -0.91 10.97 -3.08
C GLN A 110 0.17 10.48 -4.05
N GLU A 111 0.36 9.16 -4.16
CA GLU A 111 1.37 8.50 -4.98
C GLU A 111 2.79 9.04 -4.76
N LYS A 112 3.07 9.46 -3.52
CA LYS A 112 4.36 10.06 -3.19
C LYS A 112 5.33 8.98 -2.74
N VAL A 113 6.27 8.69 -3.64
CA VAL A 113 7.40 7.78 -3.45
C VAL A 113 8.21 8.06 -2.18
N PRO A 114 8.59 9.32 -1.82
CA PRO A 114 9.40 9.55 -0.63
C PRO A 114 8.67 9.19 0.67
N GLU A 115 7.37 9.47 0.78
CA GLU A 115 6.54 9.15 1.94
C GLU A 115 6.38 7.62 2.09
N LEU A 116 6.15 6.91 0.99
CA LEU A 116 6.06 5.45 1.00
C LEU A 116 7.42 4.78 1.28
N ALA A 117 8.53 5.39 0.86
CA ALA A 117 9.86 4.96 1.26
C ALA A 117 10.09 5.17 2.77
N GLY A 118 9.62 6.29 3.34
CA GLY A 118 9.62 6.55 4.77
C GLY A 118 8.81 5.51 5.56
N PHE A 119 7.63 5.12 5.05
CA PHE A 119 6.83 4.03 5.58
C PHE A 119 7.61 2.71 5.67
N LEU A 120 8.28 2.31 4.58
CA LEU A 120 9.11 1.10 4.54
C LEU A 120 10.31 1.22 5.48
N LEU A 121 10.96 2.38 5.52
CA LEU A 121 12.11 2.64 6.39
C LEU A 121 11.75 2.47 7.87
N LEU A 122 10.63 3.06 8.32
CA LEU A 122 10.14 2.90 9.69
C LEU A 122 9.77 1.46 9.99
N SER A 123 9.14 0.76 9.03
CA SER A 123 8.76 -0.64 9.17
C SER A 123 9.99 -1.53 9.40
N PHE A 124 11.03 -1.37 8.58
CA PHE A 124 12.22 -2.22 8.60
C PHE A 124 13.23 -1.85 9.67
N LEU A 125 13.52 -0.56 9.86
CA LEU A 125 14.62 -0.13 10.74
C LEU A 125 14.20 0.05 12.18
N ILE A 126 12.94 0.38 12.43
CA ILE A 126 12.47 0.66 13.79
C ILE A 126 11.56 -0.48 14.26
N GLN A 127 10.46 -0.73 13.56
CA GLN A 127 9.44 -1.64 14.08
C GLN A 127 9.85 -3.10 14.06
N LEU A 128 10.35 -3.62 12.94
CA LEU A 128 10.76 -5.02 12.84
C LEU A 128 11.80 -5.41 13.91
N PRO A 129 12.92 -4.69 14.10
CA PRO A 129 13.90 -5.07 15.10
C PRO A 129 13.36 -4.90 16.52
N THR A 130 12.57 -3.86 16.81
CA THR A 130 11.97 -3.70 18.15
C THR A 130 10.95 -4.79 18.46
N LEU A 131 10.10 -5.19 17.51
CA LEU A 131 9.19 -6.32 17.70
C LEU A 131 9.96 -7.63 17.87
N LEU A 132 10.94 -7.89 17.02
CA LEU A 132 11.72 -9.11 17.10
C LEU A 132 12.47 -9.20 18.43
N PHE A 133 12.99 -8.06 18.92
CA PHE A 133 13.59 -7.95 20.24
C PHE A 133 12.62 -8.40 21.35
N ILE A 134 11.40 -7.84 21.38
CA ILE A 134 10.37 -8.21 22.38
C ILE A 134 9.95 -9.68 22.26
N LEU A 135 9.81 -10.21 21.03
CA LEU A 135 9.41 -11.60 20.81
C LEU A 135 10.51 -12.63 21.09
N THR A 136 11.80 -12.27 20.96
CA THR A 136 12.91 -13.24 21.04
C THR A 136 13.54 -13.28 22.43
N ASP A 137 13.38 -12.22 23.22
CA ASP A 137 13.96 -12.17 24.56
C ASP A 137 13.31 -13.19 25.50
N GLU A 138 14.06 -14.23 25.87
CA GLU A 138 13.62 -15.29 26.79
C GLU A 138 13.72 -14.89 28.26
N HIS A 139 14.42 -13.79 28.58
CA HIS A 139 14.61 -13.35 29.96
C HIS A 139 13.44 -12.49 30.48
N ILE A 140 12.51 -12.12 29.61
CA ILE A 140 11.29 -11.40 29.97
C ILE A 140 10.17 -12.40 30.22
N ILE A 141 9.44 -12.21 31.32
CA ILE A 141 8.20 -12.94 31.59
C ILE A 141 7.18 -12.51 30.53
N ARG A 142 7.04 -13.31 29.48
CA ARG A 142 6.10 -13.07 28.37
C ARG A 142 4.74 -13.65 28.70
N LEU A 143 3.71 -12.81 28.69
CA LEU A 143 2.35 -13.29 28.84
C LEU A 143 1.87 -13.91 27.51
N PRO A 144 0.97 -14.91 27.55
CA PRO A 144 0.44 -15.51 26.33
C PRO A 144 -0.34 -14.48 25.48
N LEU A 145 -1.04 -13.54 26.13
CA LEU A 145 -1.73 -12.44 25.47
C LEU A 145 -0.75 -11.51 24.73
N GLU A 146 0.40 -11.21 25.34
CA GLU A 146 1.44 -10.34 24.79
C GLU A 146 1.99 -10.93 23.51
N THR A 147 2.30 -12.22 23.56
CA THR A 147 2.81 -12.95 22.40
C THR A 147 1.77 -13.00 21.28
N ALA A 148 0.50 -13.25 21.57
CA ALA A 148 -0.56 -13.28 20.57
C ALA A 148 -0.73 -11.92 19.87
N VAL A 149 -0.78 -10.84 20.64
CA VAL A 149 -0.94 -9.47 20.14
C VAL A 149 0.29 -9.06 19.29
N HIS A 150 1.50 -9.38 19.71
CA HIS A 150 2.68 -9.07 18.89
C HIS A 150 2.79 -9.92 17.63
N ILE A 151 2.37 -11.18 17.64
CA ILE A 151 2.32 -12.02 16.43
C ILE A 151 1.34 -11.44 15.42
N ILE A 152 0.14 -11.03 15.85
CA ILE A 152 -0.84 -10.39 14.96
C ILE A 152 -0.26 -9.08 14.39
N TYR A 153 0.37 -8.26 15.23
CA TYR A 153 1.04 -7.04 14.79
C TYR A 153 2.14 -7.33 13.76
N LEU A 154 2.96 -8.36 13.99
CA LEU A 154 4.02 -8.78 13.07
C LEU A 154 3.46 -9.22 11.70
N MET A 155 2.33 -9.92 11.68
CA MET A 155 1.66 -10.32 10.44
C MET A 155 1.15 -9.11 9.65
N PHE A 156 0.55 -8.12 10.32
CA PHE A 156 0.20 -6.84 9.69
C PHE A 156 1.43 -6.14 9.13
N LEU A 157 2.50 -6.00 9.93
CA LEU A 157 3.75 -5.37 9.53
C LEU A 157 4.36 -6.02 8.28
N LEU A 158 4.47 -7.35 8.24
CA LEU A 158 5.05 -8.07 7.09
C LEU A 158 4.19 -7.96 5.82
N SER A 159 2.87 -8.09 5.95
CA SER A 159 1.96 -7.99 4.81
C SER A 159 1.94 -6.59 4.21
N GLU A 160 1.97 -5.56 5.06
CA GLU A 160 2.04 -4.17 4.61
C GLU A 160 3.39 -3.83 3.99
N ILE A 161 4.51 -4.33 4.53
CA ILE A 161 5.83 -4.18 3.91
C ILE A 161 5.81 -4.74 2.48
N ALA A 162 5.26 -5.95 2.30
CA ALA A 162 5.17 -6.58 0.98
C ALA A 162 4.31 -5.73 0.04
N ALA A 163 3.11 -5.32 0.48
CA ALA A 163 2.20 -4.51 -0.31
C ALA A 163 2.82 -3.14 -0.68
N ALA A 164 3.46 -2.47 0.27
CA ALA A 164 4.13 -1.18 0.07
C ALA A 164 5.32 -1.30 -0.88
N PHE A 165 6.09 -2.39 -0.81
CA PHE A 165 7.17 -2.64 -1.75
C PHE A 165 6.65 -2.80 -3.19
N PHE A 166 5.55 -3.53 -3.39
CA PHE A 166 4.91 -3.64 -4.70
C PHE A 166 4.38 -2.29 -5.20
N ALA A 167 3.72 -1.52 -4.32
CA ALA A 167 3.22 -0.18 -4.64
C ALA A 167 4.37 0.78 -5.04
N LEU A 168 5.47 0.77 -4.29
CA LEU A 168 6.65 1.59 -4.58
C LEU A 168 7.30 1.23 -5.93
N LYS A 169 7.39 -0.08 -6.23
CA LYS A 169 7.91 -0.58 -7.51
C LYS A 169 7.02 -0.18 -8.68
N ALA A 170 5.71 -0.19 -8.49
CA ALA A 170 4.77 0.29 -9.50
C ALA A 170 4.97 1.80 -9.72
N MET A 171 4.85 2.62 -8.67
CA MET A 171 4.94 4.08 -8.74
C MET A 171 6.25 4.56 -9.38
N THR A 172 7.40 3.96 -9.01
CA THR A 172 8.69 4.30 -9.62
C THR A 172 8.71 4.05 -11.13
N LYS A 173 8.13 2.93 -11.61
CA LYS A 173 8.05 2.64 -13.05
C LYS A 173 7.17 3.67 -13.79
N HIS A 174 6.11 4.14 -13.15
CA HIS A 174 5.22 5.14 -13.75
C HIS A 174 5.89 6.51 -13.83
N LEU A 175 6.56 6.96 -12.78
CA LEU A 175 7.35 8.18 -12.79
C LEU A 175 8.39 8.15 -13.90
N THR A 176 9.15 7.05 -14.00
CA THR A 176 10.15 6.87 -15.06
C THR A 176 9.52 7.00 -16.46
N ARG A 177 8.36 6.38 -16.72
CA ARG A 177 7.64 6.52 -18.00
C ARG A 177 7.22 7.97 -18.28
N GLN A 178 6.68 8.67 -17.29
CA GLN A 178 6.30 10.08 -17.45
C GLN A 178 7.52 10.98 -17.73
N PHE A 179 8.65 10.73 -17.05
CA PHE A 179 9.90 11.44 -17.34
C PHE A 179 10.38 11.18 -18.76
N TYR A 180 10.36 9.92 -19.21
CA TYR A 180 10.72 9.59 -20.59
C TYR A 180 9.80 10.28 -21.60
N LEU A 181 8.48 10.23 -21.42
CA LEU A 181 7.53 10.88 -22.33
C LEU A 181 7.73 12.40 -22.39
N ARG A 182 7.92 13.07 -21.24
CA ARG A 182 8.22 14.51 -21.20
C ARG A 182 9.54 14.87 -21.88
N GLN A 183 10.52 13.97 -21.89
CA GLN A 183 11.77 14.20 -22.60
C GLN A 183 11.59 14.15 -24.13
N PHE A 184 10.62 13.37 -24.65
CA PHE A 184 10.30 13.32 -26.08
C PHE A 184 9.43 14.49 -26.56
N GLU A 185 8.67 15.15 -25.67
CA GLU A 185 7.90 16.38 -25.96
C GLU A 185 8.73 17.69 -25.87
N GLY A 186 10.06 17.57 -25.81
CA GLY A 186 11.00 18.70 -25.97
C GLY A 186 10.93 19.34 -27.37
N PRO A 187 11.51 20.55 -27.56
CA PRO A 187 11.08 21.58 -28.51
C PRO A 187 11.43 21.34 -29.99
N ASP A 188 11.16 20.16 -30.53
CA ASP A 188 11.40 19.82 -31.94
C ASP A 188 10.08 19.69 -32.74
N GLY A 189 8.97 20.22 -32.19
CA GLY A 189 7.64 20.19 -32.77
C GLY A 189 7.15 21.54 -33.32
N LEU A 190 8.03 22.32 -33.96
CA LEU A 190 7.70 23.56 -34.70
C LEU A 190 8.06 23.40 -36.18
#